data_AF-A0A9D4FT67-F1
#
_entry.id   AF-A0A9D4FT67-F1
#
_cell.length_a   1.000
_cell.length_b   1.000
_cell.length_c   1.000
_cell.angle_alpha   90.00
_cell.angle_beta   90.00
_cell.angle_gamma   90.00
#
_symmetry.space_group_name_H-M   'P 1'
#
loop_
_entity.id
_entity.type
_entity.pdbx_description
1 polymer ?
#
loop_
_entity_poly.entity_id
_entity_poly.type
_entity_poly.pdbx_seq_one_letter_code
_entity_poly.pdbx_strand_id
1 'polypeptide(L)'
;MLISHLFKGNSVNTSSTEGLEQRGKWHYKIFFDLETGGGKIRGHVGDCGIMAELLEKVGANEDIDKVWAYQRPLSKWQITQFNFFHMFVVFKTRTWWWSIEKNRERIYVHRSLNESVVKDYCRNGTSLSSRTIIDEDDGGMDVHDFLYWLLINEELQKEYQYSYSNCKHFARAVFHRVAKTKQMI
;
A
#
# COMPACT_ATOMS: atom_id res chain seq x y z
N MET A 1 71.99 12.09 -1.43
CA MET A 1 71.03 13.20 -1.33
C MET A 1 69.73 12.72 -1.97
N LEU A 2 68.63 12.60 -1.20
CA LEU A 2 67.28 12.22 -1.65
C LEU A 2 66.76 13.24 -2.71
N ILE A 3 65.84 12.92 -3.62
CA ILE A 3 64.39 12.82 -3.39
C ILE A 3 63.68 12.04 -4.51
N SER A 4 62.63 11.34 -4.07
CA SER A 4 61.71 10.39 -4.70
C SER A 4 60.52 11.00 -5.48
N HIS A 5 60.14 10.32 -6.56
CA HIS A 5 58.79 9.83 -6.97
C HIS A 5 57.56 10.77 -7.04
N LEU A 6 56.83 10.80 -8.17
CA LEU A 6 55.69 9.91 -8.50
C LEU A 6 54.93 10.36 -9.78
N PHE A 7 54.68 9.40 -10.67
CA PHE A 7 53.76 9.47 -11.81
C PHE A 7 52.32 9.18 -11.38
N LYS A 8 51.35 9.83 -12.04
CA LYS A 8 49.96 9.40 -12.38
C LYS A 8 49.26 10.65 -12.92
N GLY A 9 48.61 10.72 -14.07
CA GLY A 9 48.01 9.74 -14.97
C GLY A 9 46.78 10.47 -15.55
N ASN A 10 46.74 10.68 -16.87
CA ASN A 10 45.75 11.50 -17.56
C ASN A 10 44.32 10.98 -17.37
N SER A 11 43.39 11.89 -17.07
CA SER A 11 41.94 11.67 -17.19
C SER A 11 41.44 12.19 -18.53
N VAL A 12 40.86 11.30 -19.33
CA VAL A 12 40.21 11.59 -20.61
C VAL A 12 38.73 11.90 -20.36
N ASN A 13 38.27 13.04 -20.84
CA ASN A 13 36.87 13.41 -20.93
C ASN A 13 36.10 12.46 -21.86
N THR A 14 34.99 11.88 -21.38
CA THR A 14 33.87 11.46 -22.25
C THR A 14 32.51 11.62 -21.56
N SER A 15 31.66 12.39 -22.27
CA SER A 15 30.20 12.32 -22.39
C SER A 15 29.29 12.40 -21.16
N SER A 16 28.71 13.58 -20.99
CA SER A 16 27.26 13.83 -21.04
C SER A 16 26.33 12.61 -20.90
N THR A 17 25.76 12.44 -19.72
CA THR A 17 24.38 11.96 -19.55
C THR A 17 23.80 12.60 -18.27
N GLU A 18 23.67 13.92 -18.30
CA GLU A 18 22.83 14.63 -17.33
C GLU A 18 21.37 14.43 -17.73
N GLY A 19 20.64 13.65 -16.94
CA GLY A 19 19.20 13.53 -17.07
C GLY A 19 18.72 12.11 -16.79
N LEU A 20 17.85 11.99 -15.78
CA LEU A 20 17.21 10.77 -15.27
C LEU A 20 18.06 10.04 -14.22
N GLU A 21 17.89 10.42 -12.94
CA GLU A 21 17.69 9.52 -11.80
C GLU A 21 17.78 10.29 -10.48
N GLN A 22 16.81 11.15 -10.20
CA GLN A 22 16.40 11.35 -8.81
C GLN A 22 15.23 10.39 -8.55
N ARG A 23 15.56 9.10 -8.42
CA ARG A 23 14.66 8.07 -7.88
C ARG A 23 14.40 8.45 -6.42
N GLY A 24 13.21 8.97 -6.14
CA GLY A 24 12.76 9.21 -4.77
C GLY A 24 12.77 7.89 -4.00
N LYS A 25 13.69 7.75 -3.04
CA LYS A 25 13.84 6.58 -2.18
C LYS A 25 12.49 6.28 -1.52
N TRP A 26 11.93 5.09 -1.77
CA TRP A 26 10.67 4.67 -1.14
C TRP A 26 10.86 4.65 0.37
N HIS A 27 10.02 5.39 1.11
CA HIS A 27 10.00 5.35 2.56
C HIS A 27 8.85 4.42 2.98
N TYR A 28 9.15 3.39 3.77
CA TYR A 28 8.20 2.39 4.28
C TYR A 28 7.20 2.97 5.28
N LYS A 29 6.45 4.00 4.86
CA LYS A 29 5.48 4.69 5.70
C LYS A 29 4.15 3.97 5.62
N ILE A 30 3.52 3.79 6.76
CA ILE A 30 2.14 3.34 6.88
C ILE A 30 1.31 4.45 7.53
N PHE A 31 0.09 4.61 7.04
CA PHE A 31 -0.85 5.63 7.49
C PHE A 31 -2.18 4.96 7.83
N PHE A 32 -2.54 4.98 9.11
CA PHE A 32 -3.83 4.54 9.60
C PHE A 32 -4.73 5.74 9.86
N ASP A 33 -5.92 5.74 9.30
CA ASP A 33 -6.95 6.73 9.61
C ASP A 33 -8.18 6.00 10.14
N LEU A 34 -8.39 6.12 11.45
CA LEU A 34 -9.41 5.41 12.18
C LEU A 34 -10.51 6.39 12.56
N GLU A 35 -11.70 6.21 11.97
CA GLU A 35 -12.88 7.00 12.34
C GLU A 35 -13.27 6.75 13.81
N THR A 36 -14.00 7.70 14.40
CA THR A 36 -14.59 7.65 15.76
C THR A 36 -13.59 7.30 16.86
N GLY A 37 -12.86 8.30 17.36
CA GLY A 37 -11.99 8.18 18.54
C GLY A 37 -10.62 7.54 18.29
N GLY A 38 -10.41 6.86 17.16
CA GLY A 38 -9.13 6.23 16.83
C GLY A 38 -8.05 7.23 16.38
N GLY A 39 -8.41 8.29 15.66
CA GLY A 39 -7.48 9.30 15.18
C GLY A 39 -6.57 8.80 14.06
N LYS A 40 -5.48 9.53 13.79
CA LYS A 40 -4.53 9.25 12.70
C LYS A 40 -3.22 8.73 13.26
N ILE A 41 -2.84 7.51 12.90
CA ILE A 41 -1.55 6.91 13.30
C ILE A 41 -0.64 6.92 12.08
N ARG A 42 0.62 7.32 12.28
CA ARG A 42 1.63 7.32 11.23
C ARG A 42 2.90 6.68 11.76
N GLY A 43 3.57 5.93 10.90
CA GLY A 43 4.98 5.65 11.12
C GLY A 43 5.51 4.63 10.14
N HIS A 44 6.42 3.78 10.58
CA HIS A 44 7.19 2.88 9.74
C HIS A 44 6.74 1.43 9.88
N VAL A 45 6.68 0.72 8.75
CA VAL A 45 6.48 -0.73 8.76
C VAL A 45 7.63 -1.39 9.54
N GLY A 46 7.33 -2.40 10.35
CA GLY A 46 8.28 -3.05 11.26
C GLY A 46 8.47 -2.38 12.62
N ASP A 47 7.85 -1.21 12.87
CA ASP A 47 7.87 -0.55 14.17
C ASP A 47 6.87 -1.22 15.13
N CYS A 48 7.38 -1.88 16.17
CA CYS A 48 6.56 -2.56 17.17
C CYS A 48 5.70 -1.60 18.01
N GLY A 49 6.12 -0.34 18.16
CA GLY A 49 5.34 0.69 18.87
C GLY A 49 4.05 1.03 18.14
N ILE A 50 4.08 1.06 16.81
CA ILE A 50 2.89 1.31 15.98
C ILE A 50 1.90 0.17 16.08
N MET A 51 2.39 -1.07 16.12
CA MET A 51 1.51 -2.23 16.26
C MET A 51 0.71 -2.18 17.57
N ALA A 52 1.39 -1.89 18.68
CA ALA A 52 0.73 -1.78 19.98
C ALA A 52 -0.32 -0.65 20.00
N GLU A 53 0.04 0.55 19.51
CA GLU A 53 -0.89 1.69 19.43
C GLU A 53 -2.10 1.38 18.53
N LEU A 54 -1.86 0.71 17.41
CA LEU A 54 -2.90 0.33 16.47
C LEU A 54 -3.87 -0.68 17.08
N LEU A 55 -3.36 -1.76 17.69
CA LEU A 55 -4.20 -2.77 18.32
C LEU A 55 -5.05 -2.16 19.45
N GLU A 56 -4.48 -1.27 20.25
CA GLU A 56 -5.21 -0.54 21.29
C GLU A 56 -6.38 0.26 20.71
N LYS A 57 -6.15 1.02 19.63
CA LYS A 57 -7.18 1.85 18.97
C LYS A 57 -8.19 1.06 18.14
N VAL A 58 -7.79 -0.09 17.63
CA VAL A 58 -8.70 -1.00 16.92
C VAL A 58 -9.66 -1.64 17.91
N GLY A 59 -9.16 -1.96 19.11
CA GLY A 59 -9.94 -2.51 20.20
C GLY A 59 -10.08 -4.03 20.08
N ALA A 60 -11.28 -4.53 20.42
CA ALA A 60 -11.58 -5.96 20.34
C ALA A 60 -11.30 -6.51 18.94
N ASN A 61 -10.77 -7.73 18.90
CA ASN A 61 -10.53 -8.41 17.64
C ASN A 61 -11.86 -8.75 16.97
N GLU A 62 -11.95 -8.51 15.66
CA GLU A 62 -13.14 -8.77 14.87
C GLU A 62 -12.76 -9.67 13.69
N ASP A 63 -13.61 -10.67 13.43
CA ASP A 63 -13.50 -11.49 12.23
C ASP A 63 -13.80 -10.64 10.99
N ILE A 64 -13.07 -10.92 9.92
CA ILE A 64 -13.38 -10.36 8.61
C ILE A 64 -14.49 -11.22 7.99
N ASP A 65 -15.62 -10.59 7.68
CA ASP A 65 -16.80 -11.28 7.12
C ASP A 65 -16.65 -11.46 5.61
N LYS A 66 -16.27 -10.37 4.92
CA LYS A 66 -16.23 -10.29 3.46
C LYS A 66 -15.09 -9.41 3.00
N VAL A 67 -14.52 -9.72 1.84
CA VAL A 67 -13.44 -8.96 1.21
C VAL A 67 -13.70 -8.78 -0.28
N TRP A 68 -13.31 -7.63 -0.80
CA TRP A 68 -13.46 -7.24 -2.19
C TRP A 68 -12.17 -6.60 -2.70
N ALA A 69 -11.77 -7.01 -3.89
CA ALA A 69 -10.77 -6.31 -4.69
C ALA A 69 -11.48 -5.35 -5.64
N TYR A 70 -11.13 -4.08 -5.58
CA TYR A 70 -11.66 -3.04 -6.46
C TYR A 70 -10.60 -2.59 -7.45
N GLN A 71 -11.01 -2.33 -8.69
CA GLN A 71 -10.24 -1.56 -9.66
C GLN A 71 -10.90 -0.21 -9.96
N ARG A 72 -10.07 0.77 -10.32
CA ARG A 72 -10.52 2.08 -10.82
C ARG A 72 -9.54 2.66 -11.84
N PRO A 73 -9.99 3.55 -12.74
CA PRO A 73 -9.11 4.35 -13.59
C PRO A 73 -8.10 5.16 -12.77
N LEU A 74 -6.87 5.32 -13.28
CA LEU A 74 -5.89 6.28 -12.75
C LEU A 74 -6.26 7.74 -13.05
N SER A 75 -7.03 7.98 -14.11
CA SER A 75 -7.52 9.31 -14.50
C SER A 75 -8.92 9.25 -15.08
N LYS A 76 -9.70 10.33 -14.89
CA LYS A 76 -11.04 10.50 -15.46
C LYS A 76 -11.05 10.46 -16.99
N TRP A 77 -9.92 10.76 -17.63
CA TRP A 77 -9.78 10.84 -19.09
C TRP A 77 -9.30 9.52 -19.72
N GLN A 78 -9.13 8.45 -18.94
CA GLN A 78 -8.69 7.16 -19.49
C GLN A 78 -9.84 6.41 -20.14
N ILE A 79 -9.75 6.26 -21.47
CA ILE A 79 -10.75 5.57 -22.31
C ILE A 79 -10.61 4.04 -22.22
N THR A 80 -9.39 3.50 -22.05
CA THR A 80 -9.15 2.04 -21.97
C THR A 80 -8.44 1.64 -20.67
N GLN A 81 -9.00 0.65 -19.95
CA GLN A 81 -8.51 0.18 -18.64
C GLN A 81 -7.47 -0.95 -18.72
N PHE A 82 -7.08 -1.42 -19.91
CA PHE A 82 -6.36 -2.69 -20.07
C PHE A 82 -5.07 -2.80 -19.24
N ASN A 83 -4.31 -1.71 -19.03
CA ASN A 83 -3.09 -1.75 -18.21
C ASN A 83 -2.98 -0.66 -17.13
N PHE A 84 -3.80 0.38 -17.16
CA PHE A 84 -3.62 1.56 -16.31
C PHE A 84 -4.79 1.80 -15.36
N PHE A 85 -4.93 0.91 -14.38
CA PHE A 85 -5.88 1.04 -13.28
C PHE A 85 -5.16 0.97 -11.94
N HIS A 86 -5.76 1.62 -10.95
CA HIS A 86 -5.40 1.47 -9.55
C HIS A 86 -6.25 0.37 -8.92
N MET A 87 -5.62 -0.45 -8.09
CA MET A 87 -6.29 -1.52 -7.36
C MET A 87 -6.14 -1.31 -5.86
N PHE A 88 -7.21 -1.58 -5.12
CA PHE A 88 -7.24 -1.50 -3.67
C PHE A 88 -8.20 -2.55 -3.12
N VAL A 89 -8.09 -2.84 -1.83
CA VAL A 89 -8.91 -3.84 -1.15
C VAL A 89 -9.83 -3.15 -0.15
N VAL A 90 -11.07 -3.62 -0.08
CA VAL A 90 -12.00 -3.28 0.98
C VAL A 90 -12.43 -4.56 1.66
N PHE A 91 -12.51 -4.58 2.98
CA PHE A 91 -13.15 -5.67 3.70
C PHE A 91 -14.11 -5.13 4.75
N LYS A 92 -15.04 -5.99 5.13
CA LYS A 92 -16.06 -5.73 6.13
C LYS A 92 -15.85 -6.67 7.32
N THR A 93 -15.96 -6.11 8.51
CA THR A 93 -16.16 -6.83 9.75
C THR A 93 -17.59 -6.60 10.25
N ARG A 94 -17.95 -7.19 11.39
CA ARG A 94 -19.25 -6.99 12.01
C ARG A 94 -19.63 -5.51 12.15
N THR A 95 -18.67 -4.66 12.53
CA THR A 95 -18.92 -3.25 12.86
C THR A 95 -18.36 -2.30 11.82
N TRP A 96 -17.23 -2.63 11.21
CA TRP A 96 -16.42 -1.69 10.46
C TRP A 96 -16.26 -2.07 9.01
N TRP A 97 -16.08 -1.03 8.20
CA TRP A 97 -15.53 -1.14 6.87
C TRP A 97 -14.07 -0.71 6.90
N TRP A 98 -13.26 -1.38 6.08
CA TRP A 98 -11.84 -1.13 5.97
C TRP A 98 -11.44 -0.95 4.52
N SER A 99 -10.51 -0.03 4.24
CA SER A 99 -9.89 0.14 2.93
C SER A 99 -8.38 0.12 3.05
N ILE A 100 -7.74 -0.63 2.14
CA ILE A 100 -6.29 -0.90 2.14
C ILE A 100 -5.74 -0.63 0.74
N GLU A 101 -4.82 0.33 0.68
CA GLU A 101 -4.26 0.84 -0.57
C GLU A 101 -2.76 1.11 -0.42
N LYS A 102 -1.98 0.85 -1.48
CA LYS A 102 -0.58 1.30 -1.58
C LYS A 102 -0.44 2.25 -2.76
N ASN A 103 0.11 3.43 -2.52
CA ASN A 103 0.49 4.38 -3.58
C ASN A 103 2.02 4.55 -3.64
N ARG A 104 2.52 5.67 -4.19
CA ARG A 104 3.97 5.97 -4.32
C ARG A 104 4.66 6.46 -3.05
N GLU A 105 3.91 6.75 -2.00
CA GLU A 105 4.47 7.36 -0.79
C GLU A 105 4.32 6.47 0.44
N ARG A 106 3.23 5.69 0.51
CA ARG A 106 2.87 4.94 1.71
C ARG A 106 1.80 3.89 1.45
N ILE A 107 1.60 3.04 2.45
CA ILE A 107 0.41 2.19 2.60
C ILE A 107 -0.63 2.97 3.41
N TYR A 108 -1.86 2.99 2.92
CA TYR A 108 -3.02 3.56 3.58
C TYR A 108 -3.91 2.43 4.09
N VAL A 109 -4.28 2.52 5.35
CA VAL A 109 -5.30 1.69 5.98
C VAL A 109 -6.32 2.64 6.58
N HIS A 110 -7.57 2.49 6.18
CA HIS A 110 -8.64 3.35 6.68
C HIS A 110 -9.79 2.51 7.18
N ARG A 111 -10.37 2.95 8.31
CA ARG A 111 -11.51 2.31 8.95
C ARG A 111 -12.63 3.32 9.14
N SER A 112 -13.85 2.95 8.75
CA SER A 112 -15.05 3.78 8.92
C SER A 112 -16.28 2.90 9.16
N LEU A 113 -17.30 3.45 9.82
CA LEU A 113 -18.62 2.81 9.90
C LEU A 113 -19.34 2.82 8.54
N ASN A 114 -18.91 3.69 7.62
CA ASN A 114 -19.58 3.93 6.36
C ASN A 114 -18.78 3.35 5.19
N GLU A 115 -19.39 2.38 4.51
CA GLU A 115 -18.83 1.75 3.31
C GLU A 115 -18.44 2.76 2.23
N SER A 116 -19.27 3.76 1.98
CA SER A 116 -19.01 4.76 0.95
C SER A 116 -17.76 5.59 1.26
N VAL A 117 -17.53 5.89 2.54
CA VAL A 117 -16.35 6.62 3.00
C VAL A 117 -15.09 5.81 2.75
N VAL A 118 -15.09 4.50 3.09
CA VAL A 118 -13.90 3.69 2.84
C VAL A 118 -13.61 3.48 1.36
N LYS A 119 -14.65 3.34 0.52
CA LYS A 119 -14.49 3.20 -0.92
C LYS A 119 -13.95 4.48 -1.58
N ASP A 120 -14.17 5.64 -0.96
CA ASP A 120 -13.75 6.95 -1.47
C ASP A 120 -12.46 7.49 -0.83
N TYR A 121 -11.99 6.87 0.25
CA TYR A 121 -10.99 7.44 1.16
C TYR A 121 -9.72 7.98 0.48
N CYS A 122 -9.13 7.21 -0.44
CA CYS A 122 -7.97 7.70 -1.20
C CYS A 122 -8.45 8.44 -2.47
N ARG A 123 -8.92 9.68 -2.32
CA ARG A 123 -9.31 10.54 -3.46
C ARG A 123 -8.57 11.87 -3.52
N ASN A 124 -8.09 12.12 -4.74
CA ASN A 124 -8.08 13.43 -5.41
C ASN A 124 -9.27 13.52 -6.40
N GLY A 125 -10.51 13.22 -5.99
CA GLY A 125 -11.70 13.69 -6.73
C GLY A 125 -12.25 12.90 -7.94
N THR A 126 -11.94 11.61 -8.18
CA THR A 126 -12.61 10.69 -9.16
C THR A 126 -13.92 9.99 -8.74
N SER A 127 -15.03 10.22 -9.46
CA SER A 127 -16.41 9.81 -9.11
C SER A 127 -16.56 8.34 -8.67
N LEU A 128 -17.46 8.09 -7.70
CA LEU A 128 -17.84 6.75 -7.20
C LEU A 128 -18.21 5.77 -8.36
N SER A 129 -18.69 6.31 -9.48
CA SER A 129 -19.20 5.58 -10.65
C SER A 129 -18.15 4.85 -11.50
N SER A 130 -16.86 4.98 -11.19
CA SER A 130 -15.78 4.36 -11.97
C SER A 130 -15.11 3.15 -11.30
N ARG A 131 -15.70 2.59 -10.24
CA ARG A 131 -15.15 1.41 -9.56
C ARG A 131 -15.80 0.14 -10.05
N THR A 132 -14.99 -0.88 -10.27
CA THR A 132 -15.46 -2.23 -10.59
C THR A 132 -14.88 -3.20 -9.57
N ILE A 133 -15.73 -4.06 -9.02
CA ILE A 133 -15.28 -5.24 -8.26
C ILE A 133 -14.64 -6.19 -9.28
N ILE A 134 -13.43 -6.64 -8.99
CA ILE A 134 -12.70 -7.60 -9.83
C ILE A 134 -12.55 -8.96 -9.16
N ASP A 135 -12.70 -9.02 -7.84
CA ASP A 135 -12.72 -10.25 -7.06
C ASP A 135 -13.46 -10.02 -5.73
N GLU A 136 -14.05 -11.06 -5.19
CA GLU A 136 -14.72 -11.07 -3.89
C GLU A 136 -14.66 -12.44 -3.22
N ASP A 137 -14.59 -12.46 -1.89
CA ASP A 137 -14.59 -13.69 -1.11
C ASP A 137 -15.13 -13.44 0.31
N ASP A 138 -15.38 -14.53 1.04
CA ASP A 138 -15.49 -14.51 2.50
C ASP A 138 -14.14 -14.19 3.13
N GLY A 139 -14.15 -13.53 4.29
CA GLY A 139 -12.93 -13.41 5.09
C GLY A 139 -12.58 -14.72 5.77
N GLY A 140 -11.28 -15.02 5.82
CA GLY A 140 -10.72 -16.22 6.42
C GLY A 140 -9.80 -15.96 7.60
N MET A 141 -9.79 -14.73 8.13
CA MET A 141 -8.95 -14.33 9.25
C MET A 141 -9.56 -13.13 10.00
N ASP A 142 -9.00 -12.82 11.16
CA ASP A 142 -9.36 -11.64 11.93
C ASP A 142 -8.49 -10.42 11.61
N VAL A 143 -8.93 -9.25 12.10
CA VAL A 143 -8.26 -7.97 11.86
C VAL A 143 -6.88 -7.91 12.52
N HIS A 144 -6.70 -8.45 13.73
CA HIS A 144 -5.41 -8.37 14.42
C HIS A 144 -4.34 -9.17 13.67
N ASP A 145 -4.65 -10.38 13.23
CA ASP A 145 -3.78 -11.22 12.41
C ASP A 145 -3.45 -10.57 11.06
N PHE A 146 -4.44 -9.89 10.46
CA PHE A 146 -4.23 -9.13 9.23
C PHE A 146 -3.25 -7.97 9.44
N LEU A 147 -3.45 -7.17 10.49
CA LEU A 147 -2.62 -6.02 10.82
C LEU A 147 -1.20 -6.44 11.19
N TYR A 148 -1.07 -7.54 11.94
CA TYR A 148 0.23 -8.14 12.23
C TYR A 148 0.96 -8.49 10.94
N TRP A 149 0.32 -9.29 10.08
CA TRP A 149 0.89 -9.67 8.78
C TRP A 149 1.27 -8.45 7.94
N LEU A 150 0.41 -7.43 7.86
CA LEU A 150 0.65 -6.22 7.09
C LEU A 150 1.91 -5.48 7.57
N LEU A 151 2.14 -5.45 8.88
CA LEU A 151 3.24 -4.72 9.50
C LEU A 151 4.58 -5.46 9.50
N ILE A 152 4.57 -6.80 9.44
CA ILE A 152 5.81 -7.60 9.44
C ILE A 152 6.22 -8.08 8.04
N ASN A 153 5.32 -8.08 7.05
CA ASN A 153 5.60 -8.70 5.76
C ASN A 153 6.43 -7.80 4.83
N GLU A 154 7.70 -8.17 4.65
CA GLU A 154 8.68 -7.47 3.79
C GLU A 154 8.33 -7.49 2.29
N GLU A 155 7.54 -8.47 1.82
CA GLU A 155 7.12 -8.54 0.41
C GLU A 155 6.21 -7.37 0.03
N LEU A 156 5.40 -6.87 0.96
CA LEU A 156 4.57 -5.68 0.79
C LEU A 156 5.38 -4.38 0.89
N GLN A 157 6.63 -4.48 1.35
CA GLN A 157 7.53 -3.35 1.60
C GLN A 157 8.37 -3.01 0.36
N LYS A 158 8.49 -3.91 -0.64
CA LYS A 158 9.27 -3.70 -1.86
C LYS A 158 9.03 -2.34 -2.54
N GLU A 159 10.11 -1.75 -3.06
CA GLU A 159 10.14 -0.42 -3.69
C GLU A 159 9.09 -0.29 -4.80
N TYR A 160 8.49 0.90 -4.91
CA TYR A 160 7.49 1.20 -5.93
C TYR A 160 8.13 1.32 -7.33
N GLN A 161 7.98 0.30 -8.17
CA GLN A 161 8.40 0.34 -9.57
C GLN A 161 7.23 0.79 -10.45
N TYR A 162 7.40 1.95 -11.11
CA TYR A 162 6.37 2.61 -11.92
C TYR A 162 5.89 1.76 -13.10
N SER A 163 6.80 0.98 -13.69
CA SER A 163 6.58 0.19 -14.90
C SER A 163 5.82 -1.11 -14.67
N TYR A 164 5.71 -1.58 -13.41
CA TYR A 164 5.08 -2.85 -13.07
C TYR A 164 4.18 -2.69 -11.84
N SER A 165 2.89 -2.41 -12.05
CA SER A 165 1.75 -2.95 -11.27
C SER A 165 1.82 -3.02 -9.73
N ASN A 166 2.65 -2.26 -9.00
CA ASN A 166 2.88 -2.51 -7.57
C ASN A 166 1.64 -2.32 -6.68
N CYS A 167 0.72 -1.41 -7.01
CA CYS A 167 -0.56 -1.33 -6.30
C CYS A 167 -1.44 -2.57 -6.58
N LYS A 168 -1.39 -3.14 -7.78
CA LYS A 168 -2.12 -4.37 -8.14
C LYS A 168 -1.53 -5.60 -7.46
N HIS A 169 -0.21 -5.72 -7.45
CA HIS A 169 0.47 -6.81 -6.73
C HIS A 169 0.20 -6.72 -5.23
N PHE A 170 0.33 -5.54 -4.65
CA PHE A 170 0.01 -5.30 -3.25
C PHE A 170 -1.46 -5.62 -2.94
N ALA A 171 -2.41 -5.08 -3.70
CA ALA A 171 -3.83 -5.32 -3.48
C ALA A 171 -4.20 -6.80 -3.65
N ARG A 172 -3.59 -7.51 -4.62
CA ARG A 172 -3.77 -8.97 -4.76
C ARG A 172 -3.23 -9.74 -3.56
N ALA A 173 -2.05 -9.38 -3.06
CA ALA A 173 -1.48 -10.01 -1.88
C ALA A 173 -2.36 -9.79 -0.64
N VAL A 174 -2.85 -8.57 -0.43
CA VAL A 174 -3.80 -8.25 0.63
C VAL A 174 -5.10 -9.04 0.47
N PHE A 175 -5.68 -9.05 -0.73
CA PHE A 175 -6.90 -9.78 -1.02
C PHE A 175 -6.73 -11.27 -0.74
N HIS A 176 -5.72 -11.92 -1.31
CA HIS A 176 -5.45 -13.36 -1.09
C HIS A 176 -5.19 -13.69 0.37
N ARG A 177 -4.54 -12.79 1.12
CA ARG A 177 -4.28 -13.02 2.54
C ARG A 177 -5.58 -13.08 3.34
N VAL A 178 -6.50 -12.16 3.07
CA VAL A 178 -7.77 -12.03 3.79
C VAL A 178 -8.81 -13.04 3.29
N ALA A 179 -8.83 -13.32 1.99
CA ALA A 179 -9.81 -14.15 1.32
C ALA A 179 -9.71 -15.62 1.72
N LYS A 180 -10.79 -16.17 2.26
CA LYS A 180 -10.88 -17.52 2.80
C LYS A 180 -10.45 -18.62 1.82
N THR A 181 -10.79 -18.49 0.55
CA THR A 181 -10.51 -19.54 -0.46
C THR A 181 -9.21 -19.32 -1.22
N LYS A 182 -8.52 -18.19 -0.97
CA LYS A 182 -7.34 -17.76 -1.75
C LYS A 182 -6.09 -17.57 -0.91
N GLN A 183 -6.14 -17.96 0.38
CA GLN A 183 -4.95 -17.99 1.23
C GLN A 183 -3.90 -18.91 0.59
N MET A 184 -2.80 -18.32 0.11
CA MET A 184 -1.65 -19.10 -0.31
C MET A 184 -0.97 -19.61 0.96
N ILE A 185 -0.84 -20.94 1.05
CA ILE A 185 -0.12 -21.67 2.11
C ILE A 185 1.35 -21.29 2.08
#